data_AF-A0A101UNT7-F1
#
_entry.id   AF-A0A101UNT7-F1
#
_cell.length_a   1.000
_cell.length_b   1.000
_cell.length_c   1.000
_cell.angle_alpha   90.00
_cell.angle_beta   90.00
_cell.angle_gamma   90.00
#
_symmetry.space_group_name_H-M   'P 1'
#
loop_
_entity.id
_entity.type
_entity.pdbx_description
1 polymer ?
#
loop_
_entity_poly.entity_id
_entity_poly.type
_entity_poly.pdbx_seq_one_letter_code
_entity_poly.pdbx_strand_id
1 'polypeptide(L)'
;MDKGPGMTEEQRRRAFERFWRAPGAPKGGTGQGLALVQRLAHASGGEAVLRWAPLGGLDAVVRLPVAPDRAGGGPGVPSQGLRRPLQTAAPGRAALTAYGRTDGDPGRR
;
A
#
# COMPACT_ATOMS: atom_id res chain seq x y z
N MET A 1 -1.42 -16.40 14.36
CA MET A 1 -2.47 -16.53 15.39
C MET A 1 -2.23 -15.49 16.46
N ASP A 2 -3.29 -14.80 16.90
CA ASP A 2 -3.24 -13.95 18.10
C ASP A 2 -3.93 -14.64 19.29
N LYS A 3 -3.94 -13.97 20.45
CA LYS A 3 -4.62 -14.41 21.68
C LYS A 3 -5.71 -13.41 22.11
N GLY A 4 -6.25 -12.68 21.15
CA GLY A 4 -7.25 -11.64 21.42
C GLY A 4 -8.63 -12.21 21.78
N PRO A 5 -9.65 -11.35 21.92
CA PRO A 5 -11.03 -11.80 22.15
C PRO A 5 -11.62 -12.59 20.97
N GLY A 6 -10.95 -12.58 19.81
CA GLY A 6 -11.41 -13.23 18.59
C GLY A 6 -12.50 -12.45 17.85
N MET A 7 -13.14 -13.11 16.90
CA MET A 7 -14.23 -12.56 16.09
C MET A 7 -15.34 -13.60 15.92
N THR A 8 -16.59 -13.15 15.92
CA THR A 8 -17.72 -13.97 15.48
C THR A 8 -17.55 -14.37 14.02
N GLU A 9 -18.32 -15.36 13.54
CA GLU A 9 -18.29 -15.74 12.13
C GLU A 9 -18.65 -14.57 11.21
N GLU A 10 -19.71 -13.83 11.55
CA GLU A 10 -20.13 -12.65 10.80
C GLU A 10 -19.06 -11.55 10.78
N GLN A 11 -18.46 -11.28 11.95
CA GLN A 11 -17.34 -10.33 12.04
C GLN A 11 -16.17 -10.75 11.15
N ARG A 12 -15.84 -12.04 11.07
CA ARG A 12 -14.77 -12.55 10.18
C ARG A 12 -15.08 -12.34 8.71
N ARG A 13 -16.34 -12.49 8.28
CA ARG A 13 -16.74 -12.18 6.89
C ARG A 13 -16.57 -10.69 6.60
N ARG A 14 -17.08 -9.85 7.49
CA ARG A 14 -17.04 -8.39 7.34
C ARG A 14 -15.66 -7.77 7.55
N ALA A 15 -14.75 -8.46 8.23
CA ALA A 15 -13.39 -7.98 8.47
C ALA A 15 -12.57 -7.73 7.19
N PHE A 16 -12.99 -8.31 6.07
CA PHE A 16 -12.41 -8.03 4.76
C PHE A 16 -13.06 -6.85 4.02
N GLU A 17 -14.18 -6.31 4.51
CA GLU A 17 -14.77 -5.09 3.98
C GLU A 17 -13.85 -3.89 4.25
N ARG A 18 -13.69 -3.04 3.25
CA ARG A 18 -12.88 -1.83 3.41
C ARG A 18 -13.56 -0.88 4.40
N PHE A 19 -12.77 -0.32 5.31
CA PHE A 19 -13.21 0.60 6.36
C PHE A 19 -14.05 -0.02 7.48
N TRP A 20 -14.28 -1.34 7.44
CA TRP A 20 -14.98 -2.01 8.53
C TRP A 20 -14.08 -2.14 9.77
N ARG A 21 -14.69 -1.99 10.95
CA ARG A 21 -14.02 -2.14 12.24
C ARG A 21 -14.91 -2.95 13.18
N ALA A 22 -14.31 -3.89 13.91
CA ALA A 22 -15.04 -4.67 14.90
C ALA A 22 -15.56 -3.76 16.03
N PRO A 23 -16.76 -4.03 16.58
CA PRO A 23 -17.24 -3.38 17.78
C PRO A 23 -16.21 -3.52 18.92
N GLY A 24 -15.89 -2.41 19.61
CA GLY A 24 -14.91 -2.43 20.70
C GLY A 24 -13.45 -2.48 20.26
N ALA A 25 -13.15 -2.40 18.95
CA ALA A 25 -11.76 -2.28 18.48
C ALA A 25 -11.09 -1.02 19.09
N PRO A 26 -9.82 -1.12 19.55
CA PRO A 26 -9.08 0.01 20.12
C PRO A 26 -9.13 1.24 19.22
N LYS A 27 -9.08 2.45 19.81
CA LYS A 27 -9.06 3.69 19.02
C LYS A 27 -7.81 3.71 18.12
N GLY A 28 -7.98 4.15 16.87
CA GLY A 28 -6.95 4.13 15.85
C GLY A 28 -7.16 3.06 14.78
N GLY A 29 -6.55 3.25 13.61
CA GLY A 29 -6.69 2.36 12.45
C GLY A 29 -7.98 2.59 11.65
N THR A 30 -7.84 2.51 10.32
CA THR A 30 -8.91 2.85 9.35
C THR A 30 -9.68 1.65 8.83
N GLY A 31 -9.43 0.43 9.33
CA GLY A 31 -10.10 -0.77 8.82
C GLY A 31 -9.69 -1.16 7.39
N GLN A 32 -8.47 -0.83 6.97
CA GLN A 32 -8.00 -1.11 5.59
C GLN A 32 -7.10 -2.34 5.48
N GLY A 33 -6.44 -2.76 6.56
CA GLY A 33 -5.38 -3.77 6.50
C GLY A 33 -5.84 -5.10 5.90
N LEU A 34 -6.90 -5.69 6.44
CA LEU A 34 -7.40 -7.00 5.97
C LEU A 34 -7.99 -6.95 4.56
N ALA A 35 -8.67 -5.86 4.19
CA ALA A 35 -9.15 -5.65 2.83
C ALA A 35 -7.98 -5.63 1.82
N LEU A 36 -6.86 -5.01 2.18
CA LEU A 36 -5.64 -5.02 1.36
C LEU A 36 -5.03 -6.41 1.28
N VAL A 37 -4.93 -7.14 2.40
CA VAL A 37 -4.41 -8.51 2.43
C VAL A 37 -5.21 -9.42 1.51
N GLN A 38 -6.55 -9.37 1.57
CA GLN A 38 -7.39 -10.18 0.69
C GLN A 38 -7.17 -9.83 -0.79
N ARG A 39 -7.11 -8.54 -1.12
CA ARG A 39 -6.84 -8.10 -2.48
C ARG A 39 -5.48 -8.60 -2.97
N LEU A 40 -4.43 -8.51 -2.15
CA LEU A 40 -3.09 -8.97 -2.51
C LEU A 40 -3.01 -10.50 -2.65
N ALA A 41 -3.66 -11.24 -1.76
CA ALA A 41 -3.74 -12.69 -1.85
C ALA A 41 -4.45 -13.11 -3.15
N HIS A 42 -5.61 -12.52 -3.46
CA HIS A 42 -6.34 -12.80 -4.70
C HIS A 42 -5.53 -12.42 -5.94
N ALA A 43 -4.88 -11.25 -5.92
CA ALA A 43 -4.02 -10.82 -7.03
C ALA A 43 -2.82 -11.75 -7.25
N SER A 44 -2.41 -12.48 -6.22
CA SER A 44 -1.33 -13.49 -6.28
C SER A 44 -1.84 -14.89 -6.64
N GLY A 45 -3.12 -15.04 -7.02
CA GLY A 45 -3.75 -16.33 -7.33
C GLY A 45 -4.04 -17.20 -6.10
N GLY A 46 -4.02 -16.60 -4.91
CA GLY A 46 -4.28 -17.25 -3.63
C GLY A 46 -5.53 -16.75 -2.93
N GLU A 47 -5.64 -17.05 -1.64
CA GLU A 47 -6.76 -16.64 -0.79
C GLU A 47 -6.30 -16.23 0.61
N ALA A 48 -7.09 -15.39 1.26
CA ALA A 48 -6.92 -15.04 2.67
C ALA A 48 -8.21 -15.39 3.44
N VAL A 49 -8.09 -16.13 4.54
CA VAL A 49 -9.22 -16.57 5.37
C VAL A 49 -8.96 -16.29 6.85
N LEU A 50 -10.03 -16.03 7.59
CA LEU A 50 -9.99 -15.85 9.04
C LEU A 50 -10.67 -17.02 9.74
N ARG A 51 -9.97 -17.64 10.69
CA ARG A 51 -10.42 -18.78 11.47
C ARG A 51 -10.38 -18.44 12.96
N TRP A 52 -11.12 -19.24 13.73
CA TRP A 52 -10.96 -19.23 15.17
C TRP A 52 -9.62 -19.91 15.52
N ALA A 53 -8.87 -19.31 16.46
CA ALA A 53 -7.61 -19.88 16.92
C ALA A 53 -7.84 -20.81 18.13
N PRO A 54 -7.21 -22.01 18.18
CA PRO A 54 -7.40 -23.00 19.25
C PRO A 54 -7.21 -22.50 20.68
N LEU A 55 -6.36 -21.50 20.88
CA LEU A 55 -6.02 -20.92 22.18
C LEU A 55 -6.78 -19.62 22.47
N GLY A 56 -7.85 -19.35 21.71
CA GLY A 56 -8.54 -18.06 21.69
C GLY A 56 -7.90 -17.10 20.68
N GLY A 57 -8.66 -16.08 20.26
CA GLY A 57 -8.21 -15.10 19.27
C GLY A 57 -8.53 -15.45 17.82
N LEU A 58 -7.71 -14.91 16.91
CA LEU A 58 -7.88 -15.01 15.47
C LEU A 58 -6.71 -15.76 14.82
N ASP A 59 -7.02 -16.67 13.92
CA ASP A 59 -6.07 -17.30 13.02
C ASP A 59 -6.26 -16.75 11.61
N ALA A 60 -5.35 -15.87 11.17
CA ALA A 60 -5.34 -15.32 9.82
C ALA A 60 -4.44 -16.18 8.93
N VAL A 61 -5.04 -16.83 7.94
CA VAL A 61 -4.37 -17.78 7.05
C VAL A 61 -4.35 -17.22 5.63
N VAL A 62 -3.17 -17.13 5.05
CA VAL A 62 -2.99 -16.81 3.62
C VAL A 62 -2.47 -18.06 2.92
N ARG A 63 -3.14 -18.45 1.83
CA ARG A 63 -2.75 -19.57 0.97
C ARG A 63 -2.34 -19.01 -0.37
N LEU A 64 -1.16 -19.35 -0.84
CA LEU A 64 -0.62 -18.92 -2.12
C LEU A 64 -0.22 -20.15 -2.94
N PRO A 65 -0.31 -20.09 -4.27
CA PRO A 65 0.30 -21.09 -5.13
C PRO A 65 1.81 -21.19 -4.86
N VAL A 66 2.33 -22.41 -4.87
CA VAL A 66 3.78 -22.61 -4.82
C VAL A 66 4.38 -22.09 -6.13
N ALA A 67 5.36 -21.20 -6.03
CA ALA A 67 6.09 -20.76 -7.21
C ALA A 67 6.76 -21.99 -7.86
N PRO A 68 6.74 -22.12 -9.19
CA PRO A 68 7.48 -23.19 -9.85
C PRO A 68 8.95 -23.13 -9.42
N ASP A 69 9.55 -24.30 -9.23
CA ASP A 69 10.97 -24.38 -8.90
C ASP A 69 11.76 -23.65 -10.00
N ARG A 70 12.60 -22.70 -9.59
CA ARG A 70 13.47 -21.98 -10.53
C ARG A 70 14.62 -22.85 -11.04
N ALA A 71 14.71 -24.12 -10.64
CA ALA A 71 15.70 -25.06 -11.14
C ALA A 71 15.35 -25.54 -12.56
N GLY A 72 15.73 -24.75 -13.57
CA GLY A 72 15.71 -25.17 -14.96
C GLY A 72 15.80 -24.06 -16.02
N GLY A 73 16.85 -23.22 -15.99
CA GLY A 73 17.26 -22.40 -17.16
C GLY A 73 17.60 -20.92 -16.86
N GLY A 74 18.88 -20.54 -16.99
CA GLY A 74 19.40 -19.16 -16.90
C GLY A 74 19.21 -18.33 -18.19
N PRO A 75 20.08 -17.35 -18.55
CA PRO A 75 21.11 -16.63 -17.78
C PRO A 75 20.59 -15.26 -17.29
N GLY A 76 21.42 -14.54 -16.54
CA GLY A 76 21.09 -13.24 -15.97
C GLY A 76 20.45 -12.28 -16.97
N VAL A 77 19.40 -11.59 -16.52
CA VAL A 77 18.92 -10.39 -17.19
C VAL A 77 20.13 -9.47 -17.34
N PRO A 78 20.61 -9.14 -18.55
CA PRO A 78 21.56 -8.06 -18.65
C PRO A 78 20.81 -6.83 -18.15
N SER A 79 21.34 -6.23 -17.09
CA SER A 79 21.02 -4.87 -16.68
C SER A 79 21.52 -3.88 -17.74
N GLN A 80 21.03 -4.03 -18.98
CA GLN A 80 21.20 -3.04 -20.03
C GLN A 80 20.08 -2.01 -19.90
N GLY A 81 20.47 -0.79 -19.57
CA GLY A 81 19.78 0.38 -20.10
C GLY A 81 18.97 1.25 -19.13
N LEU A 82 19.38 1.41 -17.87
CA LEU A 82 18.99 2.61 -17.12
C LEU A 82 20.19 3.41 -16.60
N ARG A 83 21.22 3.53 -17.44
CA ARG A 83 22.07 4.72 -17.39
C ARG A 83 21.37 5.83 -18.17
N ARG A 84 20.39 6.48 -17.55
CA ARG A 84 20.08 7.87 -17.94
C ARG A 84 21.36 8.67 -17.66
N PRO A 85 22.03 9.29 -18.64
CA PRO A 85 23.01 10.30 -18.27
C PRO A 85 22.25 11.37 -17.49
N LEU A 86 22.71 11.67 -16.28
CA LEU A 86 22.39 12.92 -15.61
C LEU A 86 22.90 14.01 -16.55
N GLN A 87 22.01 14.57 -17.35
CA GLN A 87 22.29 15.74 -18.16
C GLN A 87 22.48 16.89 -17.17
N THR A 88 23.73 17.11 -16.76
CA THR A 88 24.11 18.28 -15.99
C THR A 88 24.04 19.48 -16.92
N ALA A 89 22.88 20.14 -16.95
CA ALA A 89 22.80 21.49 -17.49
C ALA A 89 23.55 22.42 -16.53
N ALA A 90 24.77 22.82 -16.93
CA ALA A 90 25.51 23.89 -16.29
C ALA A 90 24.82 25.26 -16.56
N PRO A 91 25.01 26.26 -15.69
CA PRO A 91 24.13 27.43 -15.60
C PRO A 91 24.37 28.44 -16.72
N GLY A 92 23.31 28.75 -17.48
CA GLY A 92 23.26 29.91 -18.37
C GLY A 92 23.02 31.19 -17.57
N ARG A 93 23.95 32.14 -17.74
CA ARG A 93 24.05 33.41 -16.99
C ARG A 93 22.84 34.33 -17.20
N ALA A 94 22.66 35.17 -16.19
CA ALA A 94 21.68 36.23 -16.05
C ALA A 94 21.49 37.15 -17.28
N ALA A 95 20.24 37.53 -17.50
CA ALA A 95 19.91 38.87 -17.98
C ALA A 95 18.89 39.47 -16.99
N LEU A 96 19.38 40.42 -16.20
CA LEU A 96 18.55 41.39 -15.51
C LEU A 96 17.81 42.21 -16.57
N THR A 97 16.47 42.26 -16.49
CA THR A 97 15.73 43.43 -16.98
C THR A 97 14.67 43.81 -15.95
N ALA A 98 15.04 44.84 -15.19
CA ALA A 98 14.26 45.94 -14.64
C ALA A 98 12.81 45.71 -14.12
N TYR A 99 12.66 46.09 -12.86
CA TYR A 99 11.46 46.50 -12.15
C TYR A 99 10.55 47.45 -12.96
N GLY A 100 9.26 47.13 -13.00
CA GLY A 100 8.16 48.06 -13.27
C GLY A 100 7.17 48.06 -12.10
N ARG A 101 7.37 49.02 -11.18
CA ARG A 101 6.36 49.65 -10.30
C ARG A 101 5.25 50.26 -11.19
N THR A 102 4.00 50.53 -10.84
CA THR A 102 3.08 50.57 -9.68
C THR A 102 1.68 50.32 -10.30
N ASP A 103 0.60 49.95 -9.63
CA ASP A 103 -0.31 50.72 -8.76
C ASP A 103 -1.43 49.71 -8.41
N GLY A 104 -1.90 49.55 -7.17
CA GLY A 104 -2.64 50.57 -6.44
C GLY A 104 -4.14 50.44 -6.74
N ASP A 105 -4.87 49.66 -5.94
CA ASP A 105 -6.05 50.10 -5.15
C ASP A 105 -7.07 48.94 -4.88
N PRO A 106 -7.54 48.73 -3.63
CA PRO A 106 -8.52 47.70 -3.28
C PRO A 106 -9.95 48.28 -3.10
N GLY A 107 -10.94 47.71 -3.80
CA GLY A 107 -12.35 48.06 -3.63
C GLY A 107 -13.14 47.00 -2.85
N ARG A 108 -13.23 47.16 -1.52
CA ARG A 108 -14.32 46.60 -0.69
C ARG A 108 -15.60 47.40 -0.93
N ARG A 109 -16.74 46.72 -1.07
CA ARG A 109 -18.02 47.03 -0.41
C ARG A 109 -18.86 45.78 -0.31
#